data_AF-A0A2D4GXN0-F1
#
_entry.id   AF-A0A2D4GXN0-F1
#
_cell.length_a   1.000
_cell.length_b   1.000
_cell.length_c   1.000
_cell.angle_alpha   90.00
_cell.angle_beta   90.00
_cell.angle_gamma   90.00
#
_symmetry.space_group_name_H-M   'P 1'
#
loop_
_entity.id
_entity.type
_entity.pdbx_description
1 polymer ?
#
loop_
_entity_poly.entity_id
_entity_poly.type
_entity_poly.pdbx_seq_one_letter_code
_entity_poly.pdbx_strand_id
1 'polypeptide(L)'
;QVIGNLKNISMASSKLLLAAKSLSVDPGAPNAKNLLAAAARAVTESINQLISLCTQQAPGQKECDNALRELETVKEMLENPSEPVSDQSYFDCIEGVMENSKVLGEAMAGISQNAKTANL
;
A
#
# COMPACT_ATOMS: atom_id res chain seq x y z
N GLN A 1 12.16 7.19 0.35
CA GLN A 1 11.10 8.13 0.78
C GLN A 1 10.94 8.20 2.31
N VAL A 2 10.89 7.09 3.04
CA VAL A 2 10.73 7.07 4.52
C VAL A 2 11.77 7.93 5.25
N ILE A 3 13.07 7.74 4.94
CA ILE A 3 14.17 8.52 5.53
C ILE A 3 14.01 10.03 5.27
N GLY A 4 13.49 10.41 4.09
CA GLY A 4 13.22 11.81 3.76
C GLY A 4 12.12 12.42 4.64
N ASN A 5 11.03 11.69 4.87
CA ASN A 5 9.96 12.12 5.76
C ASN A 5 10.42 12.22 7.22
N LEU A 6 11.22 11.26 7.70
CA LEU A 6 11.83 11.33 9.04
C LEU A 6 12.74 12.56 9.20
N LYS A 7 13.51 12.93 8.16
CA LYS A 7 14.29 14.17 8.16
C LYS A 7 13.38 15.41 8.24
N ASN A 8 12.27 15.44 7.51
CA ASN A 8 11.30 16.54 7.58
C ASN A 8 10.70 16.68 8.99
N ILE A 9 10.32 15.57 9.64
CA ILE A 9 9.83 15.56 11.03
C ILE A 9 10.88 16.13 11.98
N SER A 10 12.14 15.70 11.84
CA SER A 10 13.25 16.20 12.66
C SER A 10 13.46 17.71 12.49
N MET A 11 13.43 18.20 11.25
CA MET A 11 13.55 19.63 10.96
C MET A 11 12.38 20.45 11.50
N ALA A 12 11.13 19.99 11.32
CA ALA A 12 9.94 20.64 11.86
C ALA A 12 9.97 20.68 13.38
N SER A 13 10.40 19.59 14.03
CA SER A 13 10.54 19.50 15.48
C SER A 13 11.61 20.44 16.02
N SER A 14 12.75 20.55 15.31
CA SER A 14 13.80 21.52 15.65
C SER A 14 13.28 22.97 15.59
N LYS A 15 12.53 23.33 14.54
CA LYS A 15 11.87 24.64 14.43
C LYS A 15 10.87 24.88 15.55
N LEU A 16 10.10 23.87 15.94
CA LEU A 16 9.17 23.94 17.07
C LEU A 16 9.91 24.23 18.38
N LEU A 17 11.02 23.53 18.66
CA LEU A 17 11.84 23.77 19.84
C LEU A 17 12.44 25.17 19.86
N LEU A 18 12.90 25.68 18.72
CA LEU A 18 13.40 27.05 18.59
C LEU A 18 12.32 28.10 18.86
N ALA A 19 11.10 27.90 18.32
CA ALA A 19 9.97 28.78 18.60
C ALA A 19 9.56 28.76 20.07
N ALA A 20 9.55 27.57 20.70
CA ALA A 20 9.26 27.42 22.13
C ALA A 20 10.31 28.11 23.00
N LYS A 21 11.60 27.94 22.67
CA LYS A 21 12.71 28.62 23.36
C LYS A 21 12.58 30.14 23.26
N SER A 22 12.30 30.66 22.06
CA SER A 22 12.12 32.10 21.86
C SER A 22 10.97 32.66 22.70
N LEU A 23 9.83 31.96 22.73
CA LEU A 23 8.66 32.36 23.53
C LEU A 23 8.93 32.30 25.05
N SER A 24 9.74 31.34 25.50
CA SER A 24 10.14 31.25 26.91
C SER A 24 11.04 32.40 27.34
N VAL A 25 11.85 32.95 26.43
CA VAL A 25 12.74 34.08 26.70
C VAL A 25 11.98 35.40 26.69
N ASP A 26 11.03 35.56 25.74
CA ASP A 26 10.18 36.74 25.66
C ASP A 26 8.71 36.36 25.42
N PRO A 27 7.91 36.20 26.50
CA PRO A 27 6.49 35.90 26.40
C PRO A 27 5.64 37.02 25.80
N GLY A 28 6.16 38.26 25.76
CA GLY A 28 5.48 39.45 25.22
C GLY A 28 5.73 39.66 23.73
N ALA A 29 6.63 38.88 23.12
CA ALA A 29 7.00 39.01 21.72
C ALA A 29 5.77 38.89 20.80
N PRO A 30 5.52 39.92 19.94
CA PRO A 30 4.40 39.88 19.01
C PRO A 30 4.55 38.68 18.07
N ASN A 31 3.44 38.00 17.79
CA ASN A 31 3.34 36.81 16.92
C ASN A 31 4.09 35.54 17.37
N ALA A 32 4.78 35.51 18.51
CA ALA A 32 5.52 34.32 18.96
C ALA A 32 4.60 33.09 19.17
N LYS A 33 3.39 33.31 19.73
CA LYS A 33 2.36 32.26 19.87
C LYS A 33 1.89 31.70 18.52
N ASN A 34 1.74 32.56 17.51
CA ASN A 34 1.32 32.14 16.17
C ASN A 34 2.41 31.32 15.47
N LEU A 35 3.68 31.73 15.61
CA LEU A 35 4.83 30.98 15.08
C LEU A 35 4.96 29.60 15.74
N LEU A 36 4.78 29.52 17.06
CA LEU A 36 4.77 28.25 17.79
C LEU A 36 3.65 27.33 17.30
N ALA A 37 2.44 27.86 17.17
CA ALA A 37 1.29 27.10 16.68
C ALA A 37 1.51 26.61 15.23
N ALA A 38 2.10 27.44 14.37
CA ALA A 38 2.45 27.05 13.00
C ALA A 38 3.50 25.93 12.98
N ALA A 39 4.54 26.01 13.81
CA ALA A 39 5.55 24.97 13.92
C ALA A 39 4.96 23.65 14.44
N ALA A 40 4.04 23.70 15.41
CA ALA A 40 3.36 22.52 15.94
C ALA A 40 2.48 21.85 14.87
N ARG A 41 1.76 22.64 14.06
CA ARG A 41 1.00 22.12 12.91
C ARG A 41 1.90 21.44 11.89
N ALA A 42 3.04 22.05 11.55
CA ALA A 42 3.99 21.48 10.60
C ALA A 42 4.56 20.13 11.07
N VAL A 43 4.81 19.96 12.38
CA VAL A 43 5.19 18.66 12.96
C VAL A 43 4.07 17.63 12.78
N THR A 44 2.84 18.02 13.12
CA THR A 44 1.66 17.14 13.01
C THR A 44 1.44 16.68 11.56
N GLU A 45 1.53 17.60 10.60
CA GLU A 45 1.38 17.31 9.18
C GLU A 45 2.49 16.37 8.68
N SER A 46 3.75 16.60 9.08
CA SER A 46 4.88 15.74 8.69
C SER A 46 4.72 14.31 9.23
N ILE A 47 4.18 14.16 10.45
CA ILE A 47 3.90 12.85 11.05
C ILE A 47 2.77 12.15 10.28
N ASN A 48 1.68 12.86 9.97
CA ASN A 48 0.56 12.30 9.21
C ASN A 48 0.98 11.86 7.80
N GLN A 49 1.87 12.61 7.15
CA GLN A 49 2.46 12.22 5.86
C GLN A 49 3.27 10.92 5.96
N LEU A 50 4.08 10.76 7.01
CA LEU A 50 4.82 9.52 7.24
C LEU A 50 3.88 8.33 7.50
N ILE A 51 2.86 8.52 8.35
CA ILE A 51 1.86 7.48 8.62
C ILE A 51 1.21 7.06 7.30
N SER A 52 0.70 8.01 6.52
CA SER A 52 0.09 7.75 5.22
C SER A 52 1.01 6.90 4.33
N LEU A 53 2.29 7.26 4.22
CA LEU A 53 3.27 6.52 3.44
C LEU A 53 3.54 5.10 3.97
N CYS A 54 3.54 4.91 5.29
CA CYS A 54 3.75 3.60 5.91
C CYS A 54 2.50 2.71 5.88
N THR A 55 1.30 3.30 5.79
CA THR A 55 0.02 2.59 5.74
C THR A 55 -0.55 2.47 4.33
N GLN A 56 0.04 3.15 3.35
CA GLN A 56 -0.38 3.04 1.96
C GLN A 56 -0.11 1.61 1.50
N GLN A 57 -1.14 0.98 0.96
CA GLN A 57 -1.02 -0.35 0.36
C GLN A 57 0.03 -0.30 -0.76
N ALA A 58 0.86 -1.35 -0.83
CA ALA A 58 1.81 -1.45 -1.93
C ALA A 58 1.05 -1.51 -3.27
N PRO A 59 1.58 -0.92 -4.35
CA PRO A 59 1.00 -1.10 -5.69
C PRO A 59 0.81 -2.60 -5.99
N GLY A 60 -0.37 -2.99 -6.48
CA GLY A 60 -0.71 -4.39 -6.76
C GLY A 60 -1.16 -5.22 -5.53
N GLN A 61 -1.06 -4.70 -4.31
CA GLN A 61 -1.41 -5.47 -3.10
C GLN A 61 -2.88 -5.88 -3.08
N LYS A 62 -3.78 -4.98 -3.46
CA LYS A 62 -5.22 -5.24 -3.49
C LYS A 62 -5.57 -6.35 -4.49
N GLU A 63 -4.92 -6.34 -5.65
CA GLU A 63 -5.06 -7.35 -6.69
C GLU A 63 -4.58 -8.71 -6.19
N CYS A 64 -3.43 -8.75 -5.50
CA CYS A 64 -2.94 -9.97 -4.84
C CYS A 64 -3.89 -10.49 -3.75
N ASP A 65 -4.42 -9.61 -2.90
CA ASP A 65 -5.34 -9.99 -1.82
C ASP A 65 -6.65 -10.56 -2.38
N ASN A 66 -7.15 -10.00 -3.48
CA ASN A 66 -8.33 -10.53 -4.18
C ASN A 66 -8.02 -11.91 -4.78
N ALA A 67 -6.89 -12.07 -5.48
CA ALA A 67 -6.49 -13.34 -6.05
C ALA A 67 -6.34 -14.44 -4.97
N LEU A 68 -5.75 -14.11 -3.82
CA LEU A 68 -5.65 -15.04 -2.69
C LEU A 68 -7.02 -15.49 -2.17
N ARG A 69 -7.99 -14.58 -2.06
CA ARG A 69 -9.35 -14.91 -1.62
C ARG A 69 -10.05 -15.85 -2.60
N GLU A 70 -9.90 -15.62 -3.89
CA GLU A 70 -10.46 -16.49 -4.93
C GLU A 70 -9.82 -17.89 -4.88
N LEU A 71 -8.50 -17.97 -4.70
CA LEU A 71 -7.79 -19.23 -4.56
C LEU A 71 -8.25 -20.06 -3.36
N GLU A 72 -8.46 -19.43 -2.18
CA GLU A 72 -9.00 -20.13 -1.01
C GLU A 72 -10.41 -20.66 -1.28
N THR A 73 -11.26 -19.88 -1.96
CA THR A 73 -12.63 -20.30 -2.31
C THR A 73 -12.61 -21.53 -3.20
N VAL A 74 -11.78 -21.53 -4.26
CA VAL A 74 -11.68 -22.66 -5.19
C VAL A 74 -11.07 -23.88 -4.51
N LYS A 75 -10.11 -23.70 -3.59
CA LYS A 75 -9.50 -24.79 -2.83
C LYS A 75 -10.56 -25.58 -2.04
N GLU A 76 -11.46 -24.91 -1.34
CA GLU A 76 -12.54 -25.57 -0.58
C GLU A 76 -13.44 -26.42 -1.49
N MET A 77 -13.71 -25.96 -2.72
CA MET A 77 -14.49 -26.73 -3.72
C MET A 77 -13.76 -28.00 -4.18
N LEU A 78 -12.42 -28.00 -4.22
CA LEU A 78 -11.61 -29.13 -4.63
C LEU A 78 -11.42 -30.17 -3.52
N GLU A 79 -11.56 -29.79 -2.25
CA GLU A 79 -11.41 -30.70 -1.10
C GLU A 79 -12.57 -31.71 -1.00
N ASN A 80 -13.79 -31.32 -1.39
CA ASN A 80 -14.97 -32.18 -1.39
C ASN A 80 -15.74 -32.10 -2.73
N PRO A 81 -15.27 -32.77 -3.79
CA PRO A 81 -15.94 -32.77 -5.08
C PRO A 81 -17.19 -33.68 -5.03
N SER A 82 -18.32 -33.11 -4.62
CA SER A 82 -19.59 -33.85 -4.50
C SER A 82 -20.47 -33.76 -5.75
N GLU A 83 -20.36 -32.68 -6.52
CA GLU A 83 -21.24 -32.37 -7.65
C GLU A 83 -20.46 -31.76 -8.83
N PRO A 84 -20.90 -31.99 -10.09
CA PRO A 84 -20.32 -31.32 -11.24
C PRO A 84 -20.55 -29.80 -11.17
N VAL A 85 -19.55 -29.03 -11.60
CA VAL A 85 -19.60 -27.56 -11.61
C VAL A 85 -20.21 -26.98 -12.90
N SER A 86 -20.42 -27.82 -13.92
CA SER A 86 -21.01 -27.43 -15.21
C SER A 86 -21.65 -28.64 -15.90
N ASP A 87 -22.46 -28.37 -16.93
CA ASP A 87 -23.08 -29.38 -17.80
C ASP A 87 -22.20 -29.75 -19.03
N GLN A 88 -20.90 -29.44 -18.98
CA GLN A 88 -19.99 -29.65 -20.12
C GLN A 88 -19.67 -31.13 -20.34
N SER A 89 -19.47 -31.52 -21.60
CA SER A 89 -18.99 -32.85 -21.92
C SER A 89 -17.51 -33.01 -21.54
N TYR A 90 -17.07 -34.26 -21.43
CA TYR A 90 -15.66 -34.56 -21.13
C TYR A 90 -14.69 -33.88 -22.12
N PHE A 91 -14.98 -33.92 -23.42
CA PHE A 91 -14.08 -33.34 -24.43
C PHE A 91 -14.06 -31.81 -24.37
N ASP A 92 -15.20 -31.17 -24.11
CA ASP A 92 -15.28 -29.71 -23.94
C ASP A 92 -14.47 -29.26 -22.71
N CYS A 93 -14.51 -30.03 -21.62
CA CYS A 93 -13.69 -29.77 -20.43
C CYS A 93 -12.19 -29.84 -20.75
N ILE A 94 -11.75 -30.85 -21.52
CA ILE A 94 -10.34 -30.99 -21.91
C ILE A 94 -9.88 -29.83 -22.79
N GLU A 95 -10.71 -29.38 -23.74
CA GLU A 95 -10.41 -28.20 -24.56
C GLU A 95 -10.29 -26.94 -23.70
N GLY A 96 -11.23 -26.74 -22.75
CA GLY A 96 -11.18 -25.64 -21.79
C GLY A 96 -9.91 -25.64 -20.93
N VAL A 97 -9.48 -26.82 -20.46
CA VAL A 97 -8.21 -26.96 -19.71
C VAL A 97 -7.01 -26.57 -20.57
N MET A 98 -6.97 -26.98 -21.84
CA MET A 98 -5.87 -26.65 -22.74
C MET A 98 -5.78 -25.14 -23.00
N GLU A 99 -6.90 -24.48 -23.30
CA GLU A 99 -6.93 -23.05 -23.55
C GLU A 99 -6.53 -22.26 -22.29
N ASN A 100 -7.10 -22.61 -21.14
CA ASN A 100 -6.75 -21.96 -19.87
C ASN A 100 -5.27 -22.17 -19.49
N SER A 101 -4.70 -23.35 -19.80
CA SER A 101 -3.28 -23.63 -19.56
C SER A 101 -2.37 -22.74 -20.40
N LYS A 102 -2.75 -22.45 -21.65
CA LYS A 102 -2.01 -21.54 -22.53
C LYS A 102 -2.05 -20.11 -21.99
N VAL A 103 -3.24 -19.62 -21.65
CA VAL A 103 -3.44 -18.28 -21.08
C VAL A 103 -2.64 -18.13 -19.77
N LEU A 104 -2.68 -19.14 -18.90
CA LEU A 104 -1.90 -19.14 -17.66
C LEU A 104 -0.39 -19.07 -17.92
N GLY A 105 0.12 -19.83 -18.89
CA GLY A 105 1.53 -19.80 -19.28
C GLY A 105 1.98 -18.40 -19.77
N GLU A 106 1.16 -17.75 -20.61
CA GLU A 106 1.41 -16.39 -21.07
C GLU A 106 1.35 -15.37 -19.92
N ALA A 107 0.36 -15.49 -19.03
CA ALA A 107 0.21 -14.62 -17.86
C ALA A 107 1.41 -14.75 -16.89
N MET A 108 1.92 -15.96 -16.65
CA MET A 108 3.10 -16.19 -15.81
C MET A 108 4.35 -15.49 -16.38
N ALA A 109 4.54 -15.55 -17.70
CA ALA A 109 5.62 -14.81 -18.36
C ALA A 109 5.43 -13.29 -18.24
N GLY A 110 4.19 -12.81 -18.43
CA GLY A 110 3.83 -11.40 -18.27
C GLY A 110 4.06 -10.86 -16.86
N ILE A 111 3.65 -11.60 -15.82
CA ILE A 111 3.88 -11.24 -14.42
C ILE A 111 5.37 -11.13 -14.13
N SER A 112 6.18 -12.11 -14.57
CA SER A 112 7.64 -12.08 -14.40
C SER A 112 8.28 -10.86 -15.07
N GLN A 113 7.80 -10.48 -16.26
CA GLN A 113 8.30 -9.32 -16.99
C GLN A 113 7.87 -7.99 -16.33
N ASN A 114 6.62 -7.85 -15.92
CA ASN A 114 6.11 -6.66 -15.25
C ASN A 114 6.81 -6.44 -13.91
N ALA A 115 7.04 -7.51 -13.14
CA ALA A 115 7.80 -7.46 -11.90
C ALA A 115 9.24 -6.97 -12.13
N LYS A 116 9.90 -7.35 -13.23
CA LYS A 116 11.26 -6.86 -13.56
C LYS A 116 11.29 -5.37 -13.94
N THR A 117 10.22 -4.87 -14.54
CA THR A 117 10.16 -3.48 -15.03
C THR A 117 9.54 -2.50 -14.02
N ALA A 118 9.10 -2.99 -12.86
CA ALA A 118 8.40 -2.22 -11.83
C ALA A 118 7.14 -1.48 -12.33
N ASN A 119 6.54 -1.97 -13.42
CA ASN A 119 5.22 -1.56 -13.89
C ASN A 119 4.17 -2.43 -13.16
N LEU A 120 3.98 -2.15 -11.87
CA LEU A 120 2.91 -2.72 -11.04
C LEU A 120 1.81 -1.66 -10.82
#